data_AF-A0A6H9S4B6-F1
#
_entry.id   AF-A0A6H9S4B6-F1
#
_cell.length_a   1.000
_cell.length_b   1.000
_cell.length_c   1.000
_cell.angle_alpha   90.00
_cell.angle_beta   90.00
_cell.angle_gamma   90.00
#
_symmetry.space_group_name_H-M   'P 1'
#
loop_
_entity.id
_entity.type
_entity.pdbx_description
1 polymer ?
#
loop_
_entity_poly.entity_id
_entity_poly.type
_entity_poly.pdbx_seq_one_letter_code
_entity_poly.pdbx_strand_id
1 'polypeptide(L)'
;MSTKLFAKSLVTAAILVCLIVLFMLGGCSGESAPTPEPPKVSVITVQPQSQALTTELAGRTQAFMIAEIRPQVGGIVQQRLFVEGAEVKAGQALYQLDASSYKAALAEAQANLAKARATLKSAQATAKRDAQLVKIDAISQQDNEDAQASLLTAEAEVQVAQADVDT
;
A
#
# COMPACT_ATOMS: atom_id res chain seq x y z
N MET A 1 -26.57 138.32 36.47
CA MET A 1 -26.56 138.97 35.13
C MET A 1 -26.19 137.89 34.11
N SER A 2 -27.08 136.92 33.91
CA SER A 2 -28.05 136.78 32.81
C SER A 2 -27.46 136.35 31.47
N THR A 3 -28.05 135.27 30.96
CA THR A 3 -28.21 134.82 29.56
C THR A 3 -27.00 134.20 28.82
N LYS A 4 -27.00 132.86 28.72
CA LYS A 4 -27.17 132.08 27.47
C LYS A 4 -26.89 130.57 27.68
N LEU A 5 -27.71 129.95 28.53
CA LEU A 5 -28.27 128.61 28.30
C LEU A 5 -28.98 128.66 26.94
N PHE A 6 -28.58 127.86 25.94
CA PHE A 6 -29.44 127.35 24.83
C PHE A 6 -28.60 126.69 23.70
N ALA A 7 -27.31 126.99 23.55
CA ALA A 7 -26.47 126.43 22.47
C ALA A 7 -25.77 125.09 22.82
N LYS A 8 -25.68 124.72 24.11
CA LYS A 8 -24.96 123.51 24.57
C LYS A 8 -25.76 122.20 24.45
N SER A 9 -27.08 122.25 24.27
CA SER A 9 -27.97 121.07 24.23
C SER A 9 -27.96 120.33 22.87
N LEU A 10 -27.66 121.05 21.77
CA LEU A 10 -27.66 120.47 20.42
C LEU A 10 -26.37 119.69 20.11
N VAL A 11 -25.24 120.10 20.71
CA VAL A 11 -23.92 119.49 20.50
C VAL A 11 -23.76 118.19 21.32
N THR A 12 -24.38 118.11 22.50
CA THR A 12 -24.35 116.90 23.34
C THR A 12 -25.20 115.75 22.78
N ALA A 13 -26.28 116.05 22.04
CA ALA A 13 -27.13 115.05 21.40
C ALA A 13 -26.45 114.38 20.18
N ALA A 14 -25.68 115.14 19.39
CA ALA A 14 -24.96 114.61 18.23
C ALA A 14 -23.77 113.70 18.62
N ILE A 15 -23.10 113.99 19.74
CA ILE A 15 -21.98 113.18 20.24
C ILE A 15 -22.48 111.85 20.83
N LEU A 16 -23.65 111.83 21.46
CA LEU A 16 -24.23 110.60 22.05
C LEU A 16 -24.70 109.60 20.97
N VAL A 17 -25.25 110.09 19.86
CA VAL A 17 -25.68 109.24 18.73
C VAL A 17 -24.48 108.65 17.97
N CYS A 18 -23.39 109.41 17.82
CA CYS A 18 -22.17 108.91 17.17
C CYS A 18 -21.45 107.84 18.03
N LEU A 19 -21.50 107.96 19.36
CA LEU A 19 -20.92 106.96 20.27
C LEU A 19 -21.69 105.63 20.28
N ILE A 20 -23.02 105.68 20.10
CA ILE A 20 -23.88 104.48 20.05
C ILE A 20 -23.73 103.72 18.73
N VAL A 21 -23.50 104.43 17.61
CA VAL A 21 -23.23 103.80 16.30
C VAL A 21 -21.83 103.15 16.29
N LEU A 22 -20.85 103.71 17.00
CA LEU A 22 -19.51 103.11 17.10
C LEU A 22 -19.49 101.83 17.95
N PHE A 23 -20.40 101.68 18.92
CA PHE A 23 -20.52 100.48 19.75
C PHE A 23 -21.23 99.31 19.02
N MET A 24 -21.97 99.59 17.94
CA MET A 24 -22.68 98.57 17.14
C MET A 24 -21.82 97.94 16.02
N LEU A 25 -20.56 98.36 15.82
CA LEU A 25 -19.66 97.81 14.81
C LEU A 25 -18.54 96.89 15.38
N GLY A 26 -18.57 96.55 16.66
CA GLY A 26 -17.52 95.80 17.36
C GLY A 26 -17.67 94.27 17.44
N GLY A 27 -18.44 93.63 16.55
CA GLY A 27 -18.75 92.19 16.61
C GLY A 27 -18.22 91.40 15.42
N CYS A 28 -16.90 91.17 15.34
CA CYS A 28 -16.33 90.18 14.43
C CYS A 28 -15.30 89.34 15.19
N SER A 29 -15.77 88.22 15.77
CA SER A 29 -14.94 87.18 16.37
C SER A 29 -14.33 86.33 15.26
N GLY A 30 -13.00 86.36 15.14
CA GLY A 30 -12.26 85.43 14.28
C GLY A 30 -12.28 84.03 14.88
N GLU A 31 -13.22 83.20 14.41
CA GLU A 31 -13.20 81.76 14.69
C GLU A 31 -12.22 81.10 13.70
N SER A 32 -11.06 80.64 14.21
CA SER A 32 -10.12 79.86 13.41
C SER A 32 -10.69 78.46 13.21
N ALA A 33 -11.03 78.10 11.97
CA ALA A 33 -11.55 76.78 11.66
C ALA A 33 -10.55 75.67 12.06
N PRO A 34 -10.96 74.65 12.83
CA PRO A 34 -10.06 73.57 13.22
C PRO A 34 -9.58 72.82 11.97
N THR A 35 -8.26 72.64 11.85
CA THR A 35 -7.67 71.81 10.79
C THR A 35 -8.18 70.38 10.95
N PRO A 36 -8.72 69.73 9.90
CA PRO A 36 -9.24 68.37 10.02
C PRO A 36 -8.12 67.43 10.46
N GLU A 37 -8.25 66.83 11.64
CA GLU A 37 -7.33 65.77 12.06
C GLU A 37 -7.54 64.55 11.16
N PRO A 38 -6.46 63.98 10.59
CA PRO A 38 -6.60 62.82 9.72
C PRO A 38 -7.22 61.66 10.50
N PRO A 39 -8.18 60.94 9.90
CA PRO A 39 -8.92 59.89 10.59
C PRO A 39 -7.96 58.80 11.07
N LYS A 40 -8.03 58.50 12.37
CA LYS A 40 -7.21 57.45 12.99
C LYS A 40 -7.71 56.09 12.51
N VAL A 41 -6.84 55.35 11.83
CA VAL A 41 -7.11 53.98 11.37
C VAL A 41 -6.26 52.99 12.14
N SER A 42 -6.83 51.82 12.42
CA SER A 42 -6.09 50.70 13.00
C SER A 42 -5.36 49.97 11.89
N VAL A 43 -4.06 49.76 12.06
CA VAL A 43 -3.23 48.98 11.13
C VAL A 43 -2.69 47.74 11.82
N ILE A 44 -2.59 46.65 11.06
CA ILE A 44 -1.93 45.42 11.49
C ILE A 44 -0.82 45.13 10.48
N THR A 45 0.42 44.97 10.96
CA THR A 45 1.57 44.60 10.14
C THR A 45 1.67 43.08 10.08
N VAL A 46 1.49 42.49 8.90
CA VAL A 46 1.61 41.05 8.66
C VAL A 46 3.05 40.70 8.32
N GLN A 47 3.59 39.64 8.91
CA GLN A 47 4.89 39.07 8.53
C GLN A 47 4.70 37.74 7.78
N PRO A 48 5.49 37.48 6.74
CA PRO A 48 5.47 36.19 6.06
C PRO A 48 5.99 35.11 7.00
N GLN A 49 5.20 34.04 7.16
CA GLN A 49 5.56 32.84 7.90
C GLN A 49 5.29 31.62 7.03
N SER A 50 6.16 30.61 7.12
CA SER A 50 5.95 29.35 6.43
C SER A 50 4.89 28.54 7.17
N GLN A 51 3.82 28.16 6.47
CA GLN A 51 2.73 27.35 7.00
C GLN A 51 2.63 26.09 6.14
N ALA A 52 2.78 24.92 6.75
CA ALA A 52 2.48 23.67 6.09
C ALA A 52 0.96 23.51 5.93
N LEU A 53 0.51 23.23 4.71
CA LEU A 53 -0.87 22.88 4.39
C LEU A 53 -0.97 21.35 4.37
N THR A 54 -1.75 20.79 5.30
CA THR A 54 -2.03 19.35 5.35
C THR A 54 -3.47 19.11 4.90
N THR A 55 -3.65 18.12 4.03
CA THR A 55 -4.98 17.67 3.57
C THR A 55 -5.21 16.26 4.06
N GLU A 56 -6.31 16.07 4.79
CA GLU A 56 -6.74 14.74 5.22
C GLU A 56 -7.59 14.09 4.14
N LEU A 57 -7.23 12.86 3.76
CA LEU A 57 -7.94 12.06 2.77
C LEU A 57 -8.25 10.70 3.36
N ALA A 58 -9.41 10.15 2.99
CA ALA A 58 -9.77 8.79 3.38
C ALA A 58 -8.89 7.77 2.65
N GLY A 59 -8.28 6.86 3.41
CA GLY A 59 -7.49 5.75 2.90
C GLY A 59 -7.87 4.44 3.58
N ARG A 60 -7.51 3.31 2.97
CA ARG A 60 -7.60 1.99 3.59
C ARG A 60 -6.26 1.30 3.52
N THR A 61 -5.87 0.66 4.61
CA THR A 61 -4.68 -0.20 4.65
C THR A 61 -5.03 -1.59 4.12
N GLN A 62 -4.05 -2.25 3.51
CA GLN A 62 -4.15 -3.65 3.10
C GLN A 62 -2.93 -4.41 3.60
N ALA A 63 -3.07 -5.74 3.72
CA ALA A 63 -1.93 -6.58 4.05
C ALA A 63 -0.89 -6.51 2.93
N PHE A 64 0.40 -6.54 3.29
CA PHE A 64 1.49 -6.57 2.33
C PHE A 64 1.44 -7.82 1.42
N MET A 65 1.00 -8.94 1.99
CA MET A 65 0.78 -10.20 1.29
C MET A 65 -0.43 -10.90 1.88
N ILE A 66 -1.27 -11.47 1.01
CA ILE A 66 -2.43 -12.28 1.39
C ILE A 66 -2.20 -13.68 0.82
N ALA A 67 -2.11 -14.67 1.70
CA ALA A 67 -1.99 -16.07 1.30
C ALA A 67 -3.29 -16.81 1.61
N GLU A 68 -4.03 -17.16 0.56
CA GLU A 68 -5.24 -17.98 0.69
C GLU A 68 -4.87 -19.46 0.66
N ILE A 69 -5.04 -20.14 1.79
CA ILE A 69 -4.74 -21.57 1.90
C ILE A 69 -5.91 -22.36 1.30
N ARG A 70 -5.64 -23.02 0.16
CA ARG A 70 -6.58 -23.94 -0.50
C ARG A 70 -5.97 -25.35 -0.55
N PRO A 71 -6.77 -26.40 -0.31
CA PRO A 71 -6.30 -27.76 -0.50
C PRO A 71 -5.99 -27.98 -2.00
N GLN A 72 -4.80 -28.52 -2.29
CA GLN A 72 -4.42 -28.92 -3.65
C GLN A 72 -4.93 -30.31 -4.02
N VAL A 73 -5.23 -31.12 -3.01
CA VAL A 73 -5.72 -32.50 -3.15
C VAL A 73 -7.03 -32.65 -2.37
N GLY A 74 -7.89 -33.55 -2.83
CA GLY A 74 -9.13 -33.90 -2.13
C GLY A 74 -8.86 -34.70 -0.86
N GLY A 75 -9.84 -34.75 0.04
CA GLY A 75 -9.74 -35.58 1.24
C GLY A 75 -10.54 -35.03 2.41
N ILE A 76 -10.71 -35.87 3.42
CA ILE A 76 -11.37 -35.50 4.67
C ILE A 76 -10.31 -34.88 5.59
N VAL A 77 -10.62 -33.74 6.19
CA VAL A 77 -9.77 -33.13 7.22
C VAL A 77 -9.88 -33.95 8.51
N GLN A 78 -8.78 -34.59 8.91
CA GLN A 78 -8.71 -35.36 10.15
C GLN A 78 -8.46 -34.46 11.36
N GLN A 79 -7.54 -33.50 11.23
CA GLN A 79 -7.15 -32.64 12.33
C GLN A 79 -6.62 -31.28 11.87
N ARG A 80 -6.87 -30.25 12.69
CA ARG A 80 -6.21 -28.94 12.60
C ARG A 80 -4.98 -28.91 13.52
N LEU A 81 -3.84 -28.50 12.98
CA LEU A 81 -2.53 -28.55 13.64
C LEU A 81 -2.01 -27.18 14.09
N PHE A 82 -2.85 -26.14 14.05
CA PHE A 82 -2.49 -24.80 14.48
C PHE A 82 -3.59 -24.17 15.35
N VAL A 83 -3.22 -23.13 16.09
CA VAL A 83 -4.13 -22.31 16.88
C VAL A 83 -4.56 -21.11 16.03
N GLU A 84 -5.86 -20.84 16.01
CA GLU A 84 -6.42 -19.71 15.25
C GLU A 84 -5.85 -18.38 15.76
N GLY A 85 -5.49 -17.49 14.82
CA GLY A 85 -4.89 -16.20 15.13
C GLY A 85 -3.41 -16.22 15.51
N ALA A 86 -2.79 -17.40 15.60
CA ALA A 86 -1.34 -17.50 15.83
C ALA A 86 -0.53 -17.26 14.56
N GLU A 87 0.72 -16.80 14.72
CA GLU A 87 1.69 -16.76 13.64
C GLU A 87 2.13 -18.17 13.23
N VAL A 88 2.26 -18.40 11.93
CA VAL A 88 2.69 -19.68 11.36
C VAL A 88 3.92 -19.48 10.48
N LYS A 89 4.78 -20.50 10.43
CA LYS A 89 5.98 -20.48 9.59
C LYS A 89 5.71 -21.14 8.24
N ALA A 90 6.48 -20.75 7.22
CA ALA A 90 6.45 -21.43 5.93
C ALA A 90 6.80 -22.92 6.09
N GLY A 91 6.03 -23.79 5.44
CA GLY A 91 6.18 -25.24 5.54
C GLY A 91 5.60 -25.89 6.81
N GLN A 92 5.06 -25.11 7.75
CA GLN A 92 4.36 -25.66 8.91
C GLN A 92 3.06 -26.34 8.49
N ALA A 93 2.85 -27.58 8.97
CA ALA A 93 1.61 -28.30 8.73
C ALA A 93 0.42 -27.59 9.40
N LEU A 94 -0.61 -27.26 8.62
CA LEU A 94 -1.82 -26.58 9.11
C LEU A 94 -2.98 -27.58 9.30
N TYR A 95 -3.14 -28.49 8.34
CA TYR A 95 -4.22 -29.47 8.34
C TYR A 95 -3.64 -30.85 8.02
N GLN A 96 -4.12 -31.86 8.74
CA GLN A 96 -3.90 -33.25 8.40
C GLN A 96 -5.11 -33.77 7.63
N LEU A 97 -4.88 -34.22 6.40
CA LEU A 97 -5.89 -34.91 5.60
C LEU A 97 -5.81 -36.42 5.81
N ASP A 98 -6.91 -37.11 5.54
CA ASP A 98 -6.92 -38.56 5.44
C ASP A 98 -6.10 -39.02 4.24
N ALA A 99 -5.01 -39.74 4.54
CA ALA A 99 -4.06 -40.19 3.55
C ALA A 99 -4.30 -41.64 3.10
N SER A 100 -5.39 -42.31 3.50
CA SER A 100 -5.62 -43.73 3.20
C SER A 100 -5.55 -44.04 1.69
N SER A 101 -6.31 -43.30 0.87
CA SER A 101 -6.29 -43.46 -0.59
C SER A 101 -4.93 -43.13 -1.20
N TYR A 102 -4.26 -42.08 -0.72
CA TYR A 102 -2.94 -41.67 -1.21
C TYR A 102 -1.84 -42.67 -0.84
N LYS A 103 -1.91 -43.24 0.37
CA LYS A 103 -1.01 -44.33 0.81
C LYS A 103 -1.24 -45.60 0.01
N ALA A 104 -2.48 -45.93 -0.32
CA ALA A 104 -2.80 -47.08 -1.16
C ALA A 104 -2.22 -46.90 -2.58
N ALA A 105 -2.41 -45.73 -3.19
CA ALA A 105 -1.85 -45.41 -4.51
C ALA A 105 -0.31 -45.46 -4.50
N LEU A 106 0.34 -44.90 -3.47
CA LEU A 106 1.79 -44.97 -3.32
C LEU A 106 2.27 -46.42 -3.17
N ALA A 107 1.57 -47.25 -2.39
CA ALA A 107 1.90 -48.65 -2.22
C ALA A 107 1.76 -49.44 -3.54
N GLU A 108 0.75 -49.14 -4.35
CA GLU A 108 0.58 -49.69 -5.69
C GLU A 108 1.74 -49.31 -6.63
N ALA A 109 2.09 -48.02 -6.68
CA ALA A 109 3.22 -47.53 -7.49
C ALA A 109 4.55 -48.19 -7.06
N GLN A 110 4.79 -48.32 -5.75
CA GLN A 110 5.97 -49.00 -5.21
C GLN A 110 6.00 -50.50 -5.58
N ALA A 111 4.86 -51.17 -5.59
CA ALA A 111 4.77 -52.57 -6.02
C ALA A 111 5.07 -52.71 -7.53
N ASN A 112 4.57 -51.79 -8.35
CA ASN A 112 4.87 -51.75 -9.79
C ASN A 112 6.35 -51.50 -10.06
N LEU A 113 6.99 -50.58 -9.33
CA LEU A 113 8.43 -50.36 -9.37
C LEU A 113 9.22 -51.61 -8.96
N ALA A 114 8.79 -52.32 -7.91
CA ALA A 114 9.43 -53.56 -7.48
C ALA A 114 9.33 -54.65 -8.57
N LYS A 115 8.18 -54.77 -9.23
CA LYS A 115 7.98 -55.66 -10.38
C LYS A 115 8.90 -55.30 -11.54
N ALA A 116 8.97 -54.03 -11.94
CA ALA A 116 9.85 -53.56 -13.01
C ALA A 116 11.33 -53.86 -12.70
N ARG A 117 11.77 -53.62 -11.46
CA ARG A 117 13.14 -53.95 -11.02
C ARG A 117 13.42 -55.45 -11.08
N ALA A 118 12.44 -56.30 -10.79
CA ALA A 118 12.58 -57.75 -10.93
C ALA A 118 12.71 -58.16 -12.41
N THR A 119 11.91 -57.58 -13.29
CA THR A 119 12.02 -57.78 -14.75
C THR A 119 13.39 -57.35 -15.26
N LEU A 120 13.87 -56.17 -14.86
CA LEU A 120 15.20 -55.67 -15.21
C LEU A 120 16.29 -56.64 -14.78
N LYS A 121 16.24 -57.16 -13.56
CA LYS A 121 17.22 -58.13 -13.07
C LYS A 121 17.24 -59.40 -13.93
N SER A 122 16.08 -59.88 -14.38
CA SER A 122 15.99 -61.02 -15.28
C SER A 122 16.58 -60.70 -16.66
N ALA A 123 16.21 -59.55 -17.25
CA ALA A 123 16.71 -59.10 -18.54
C ALA A 123 18.24 -58.89 -18.52
N GLN A 124 18.79 -58.29 -17.47
CA GLN A 124 20.23 -58.12 -17.25
C GLN A 124 20.95 -59.47 -17.21
N ALA A 125 20.39 -60.46 -16.53
CA ALA A 125 21.00 -61.79 -16.45
C ALA A 125 21.02 -62.49 -17.82
N THR A 126 19.95 -62.37 -18.61
CA THR A 126 19.87 -62.91 -19.97
C THR A 126 20.84 -62.20 -20.90
N ALA A 127 20.79 -60.87 -20.98
CA ALA A 127 21.68 -60.07 -21.83
C ALA A 127 23.16 -60.30 -21.51
N LYS A 128 23.52 -60.45 -20.22
CA LYS A 128 24.89 -60.79 -19.81
C LYS A 128 25.31 -62.18 -20.27
N ARG A 129 24.40 -63.17 -20.21
CA ARG A 129 24.66 -64.54 -20.65
C ARG A 129 24.85 -64.59 -22.16
N ASP A 130 23.95 -63.95 -22.90
CA ASP A 130 23.94 -63.97 -24.36
C ASP A 130 25.15 -63.22 -24.93
N ALA A 131 25.56 -62.13 -24.30
CA ALA A 131 26.80 -61.43 -24.62
C ALA A 131 28.08 -62.27 -24.42
N GLN A 132 28.03 -63.33 -23.60
CA GLN A 132 29.12 -64.30 -23.47
C GLN A 132 29.00 -65.40 -24.52
N LEU A 133 27.79 -65.89 -24.80
CA LEU A 133 27.53 -66.96 -25.76
C LEU A 133 27.80 -66.54 -27.21
N VAL A 134 27.49 -65.29 -27.58
CA VAL A 134 27.76 -64.78 -28.92
C VAL A 134 29.26 -64.69 -29.23
N LYS A 135 30.11 -64.51 -28.22
CA LYS A 135 31.58 -64.46 -28.39
C LYS A 135 32.21 -65.81 -28.72
N ILE A 136 31.50 -66.89 -28.43
CA ILE A 136 31.91 -68.26 -28.75
C ILE A 136 31.04 -68.85 -29.86
N ASP A 137 30.35 -68.00 -30.61
CA ASP A 137 29.45 -68.37 -31.73
C ASP A 137 28.37 -69.40 -31.34
N ALA A 138 27.95 -69.43 -30.06
CA ALA A 138 26.95 -70.39 -29.56
C ALA A 138 25.49 -69.94 -29.79
N ILE A 139 25.28 -68.67 -30.13
CA ILE A 139 23.98 -68.08 -30.48
C ILE A 139 24.15 -67.09 -31.65
N SER A 140 23.06 -66.67 -32.29
CA SER A 140 23.13 -65.69 -33.37
C SER A 140 23.39 -64.27 -32.84
N GLN A 141 23.93 -63.39 -33.70
CA GLN A 141 24.07 -61.97 -33.36
C GLN A 141 22.73 -61.30 -33.10
N GLN A 142 21.70 -61.68 -33.88
CA GLN A 142 20.34 -61.17 -33.73
C GLN A 142 19.77 -61.49 -32.34
N ASP A 143 19.93 -62.73 -31.85
CA ASP A 143 19.44 -63.11 -30.52
C ASP A 143 20.08 -62.26 -29.41
N ASN A 144 21.39 -61.99 -29.52
CA ASN A 144 22.08 -61.12 -28.58
C ASN A 144 21.60 -59.67 -28.69
N GLU A 145 21.38 -59.13 -29.90
CA GLU A 145 20.82 -57.79 -30.10
C GLU A 145 19.42 -57.66 -29.49
N ASP A 146 18.56 -58.66 -29.68
CA ASP A 146 17.21 -58.72 -29.10
C ASP A 146 17.26 -58.76 -27.56
N ALA A 147 18.22 -59.50 -26.98
CA ALA A 147 18.43 -59.53 -25.54
C ALA A 147 18.92 -58.18 -24.98
N GLN A 148 19.82 -57.49 -25.68
CA GLN A 148 20.27 -56.14 -25.30
C GLN A 148 19.12 -55.11 -25.43
N ALA A 149 18.31 -55.19 -26.49
CA ALA A 149 17.15 -54.32 -26.66
C ALA A 149 16.09 -54.55 -25.56
N SER A 150 15.90 -55.81 -25.15
CA SER A 150 15.02 -56.17 -24.03
C SER A 150 15.53 -55.63 -22.69
N LEU A 151 16.85 -55.63 -22.48
CA LEU A 151 17.48 -54.99 -21.32
C LEU A 151 17.19 -53.48 -21.29
N LEU A 152 17.44 -52.77 -22.39
CA LEU A 152 17.19 -51.33 -22.47
C LEU A 152 15.72 -50.98 -22.23
N THR A 153 14.80 -51.81 -22.76
CA THR A 153 13.36 -51.67 -22.49
C THR A 153 13.05 -51.82 -21.00
N ALA A 154 13.60 -52.85 -20.34
CA ALA A 154 13.37 -53.06 -18.92
C ALA A 154 14.01 -51.96 -18.04
N GLU A 155 15.12 -51.36 -18.47
CA GLU A 155 15.71 -50.19 -17.81
C GLU A 155 14.78 -48.96 -17.91
N ALA A 156 14.19 -48.75 -19.08
CA ALA A 156 13.21 -47.68 -19.28
C ALA A 156 11.94 -47.91 -18.46
N GLU A 157 11.45 -49.15 -18.37
CA GLU A 157 10.29 -49.50 -17.53
C GLU A 157 10.52 -49.18 -16.05
N VAL A 158 11.74 -49.42 -15.54
CA VAL A 158 12.10 -49.03 -14.16
C VAL A 158 12.08 -47.52 -13.98
N GLN A 159 12.53 -46.75 -14.98
CA GLN A 159 12.51 -45.28 -14.91
C GLN A 159 11.07 -44.74 -14.91
N VAL A 160 10.20 -45.30 -15.75
CA VAL A 160 8.77 -44.95 -15.77
C VAL A 160 8.12 -45.25 -14.43
N ALA A 161 8.31 -46.47 -13.90
CA ALA A 161 7.73 -46.86 -12.63
C ALA A 161 8.31 -46.07 -11.43
N GLN A 162 9.56 -45.59 -11.54
CA GLN A 162 10.16 -44.72 -10.53
C GLN A 162 9.50 -43.33 -10.58
N ALA A 163 9.28 -42.78 -11.78
CA ALA A 163 8.58 -41.51 -11.93
C ALA A 163 7.17 -41.57 -11.32
N ASP A 164 6.44 -42.67 -11.51
CA ASP A 164 5.10 -42.86 -10.94
C ASP A 164 5.07 -42.88 -9.39
N VAL A 165 6.19 -43.24 -8.75
CA VAL A 165 6.33 -43.20 -7.28
C VAL A 165 6.61 -41.78 -6.78
N ASP A 166 7.24 -40.96 -7.62
CA ASP A 166 7.70 -39.61 -7.27
C ASP A 166 6.66 -38.52 -7.58
N THR A 167 5.59 -38.85 -8.32
CA THR A 167 4.43 -37.96 -8.60
C THR A 167 3.40 -37.94 -7.48
#